data_AF-A0A967VW17-F1
#
_entry.id   AF-A0A967VW17-F1
#
_cell.length_a   1.000
_cell.length_b   1.000
_cell.length_c   1.000
_cell.angle_alpha   90.00
_cell.angle_beta   90.00
_cell.angle_gamma   90.00
#
_symmetry.space_group_name_H-M   'P 1'
#
loop_
_entity.id
_entity.type
_entity.pdbx_description
1 polymer ?
#
loop_
_entity_poly.entity_id
_entity_poly.type
_entity_poly.pdbx_seq_one_letter_code
_entity_poly.pdbx_strand_id
1 'polypeptide(L)' 'GMGGQFGRFEHINLSDIEKTIDVNISAFVNLTHELIPVLHQPPHAKIVNISSGIARLPYPGLAVYGATKAFVS' A
#
# COMPACT_ATOMS: atom_id res chain seq x y z
N GLY A 1 -10.94 -10.18 6.28
CA GLY A 1 -11.26 -10.35 4.85
C GLY A 1 -10.47 -9.36 4.02
N MET A 2 -10.25 -9.62 2.73
CA MET A 2 -9.38 -8.89 1.78
C MET A 2 -9.83 -7.44 1.47
N GLY A 3 -10.09 -6.60 2.48
CA GLY A 3 -10.59 -5.23 2.29
C GLY A 3 -9.92 -4.17 3.16
N GLY A 4 -8.76 -4.48 3.77
CA GLY A 4 -8.21 -3.66 4.85
C GLY A 4 -9.09 -3.76 6.10
N GLN A 5 -8.55 -3.43 7.28
CA GLN A 5 -9.42 -3.32 8.45
C GLN A 5 -10.38 -2.16 8.24
N PHE A 6 -11.65 -2.40 8.55
CA PHE A 6 -12.70 -1.40 8.58
C PHE A 6 -13.12 -1.16 10.02
N GLY A 7 -12.93 0.05 10.53
CA GLY A 7 -13.35 0.40 11.88
C GLY A 7 -12.73 1.68 12.41
N ARG A 8 -13.13 2.06 13.62
CA ARG A 8 -12.46 3.15 14.35
C ARG A 8 -11.02 2.73 14.63
N PHE A 9 -10.07 3.63 14.41
CA PHE A 9 -8.64 3.34 14.47
C PHE A 9 -8.25 2.69 15.80
N GLU A 10 -8.77 3.22 16.90
CA GLU A 10 -8.54 2.76 18.28
C GLU A 10 -9.09 1.35 18.58
N HIS A 11 -9.97 0.81 17.74
CA HIS A 11 -10.57 -0.52 17.91
C HIS A 11 -9.96 -1.58 16.99
N ILE A 12 -9.02 -1.19 16.15
CA ILE A 12 -8.36 -2.12 15.22
C ILE A 12 -7.12 -2.68 15.92
N ASN A 13 -6.95 -4.00 15.87
CA ASN A 13 -5.76 -4.64 16.44
C ASN A 13 -4.49 -4.13 15.76
N LEU A 14 -3.48 -3.79 16.55
CA LEU A 14 -2.20 -3.32 16.04
C LEU A 14 -1.56 -4.30 15.04
N SER A 15 -1.62 -5.60 15.32
CA SER A 15 -1.08 -6.63 14.41
C SER A 15 -1.74 -6.62 13.03
N ASP A 16 -3.00 -6.20 12.94
CA ASP A 16 -3.69 -6.12 11.66
C ASP A 16 -3.29 -4.82 10.94
N ILE A 17 -3.10 -3.71 11.68
CA ILE A 17 -2.58 -2.45 11.14
C ILE A 17 -1.20 -2.69 10.51
N GLU A 18 -0.31 -3.35 11.26
CA GLU A 18 1.05 -3.70 10.83
C GLU A 18 1.03 -4.55 9.56
N LYS A 19 0.19 -5.61 9.49
CA LYS A 19 0.03 -6.40 8.26
C LYS A 19 -0.35 -5.55 7.04
N THR A 20 -1.20 -4.52 7.22
CA THR A 20 -1.60 -3.63 6.11
C THR A 20 -0.43 -2.77 5.65
N ILE A 21 0.36 -2.25 6.59
CA ILE A 21 1.56 -1.47 6.31
C ILE A 21 2.61 -2.35 5.61
N ASP A 22 2.86 -3.55 6.13
CA ASP A 22 3.84 -4.48 5.58
C ASP A 22 3.55 -4.83 4.13
N VAL A 23 2.28 -5.13 3.81
CA VAL A 23 1.89 -5.50 2.44
C VAL A 23 1.88 -4.30 1.51
N ASN A 24 1.32 -3.16 1.92
CA ASN A 24 1.09 -2.04 1.01
C ASN A 24 2.28 -1.07 0.90
N ILE A 25 3.17 -1.02 1.89
CA ILE A 25 4.32 -0.11 1.93
C ILE A 25 5.62 -0.90 1.91
N SER A 26 5.90 -1.70 2.94
CA SER A 26 7.21 -2.35 3.09
C SER A 26 7.52 -3.28 1.91
N ALA A 27 6.59 -4.17 1.57
CA ALA A 27 6.73 -5.06 0.42
C ALA A 27 6.82 -4.29 -0.90
N PHE A 28 6.04 -3.22 -1.06
CA PHE A 28 6.08 -2.38 -2.26
C PHE A 28 7.47 -1.74 -2.47
N VAL A 29 8.04 -1.14 -1.41
CA VAL A 29 9.37 -0.52 -1.45
C VAL A 29 10.43 -1.56 -1.78
N ASN A 30 10.42 -2.69 -1.06
CA ASN A 30 11.41 -3.75 -1.24
C ASN A 30 11.34 -4.34 -2.66
N LEU A 31 10.15 -4.70 -3.15
CA LEU A 31 9.99 -5.25 -4.48
C LEU A 31 10.39 -4.25 -5.56
N THR A 32 10.01 -2.98 -5.42
CA THR A 32 10.38 -1.94 -6.39
C THR A 32 11.88 -1.75 -6.43
N HIS A 33 12.54 -1.67 -5.27
CA HIS A 33 13.99 -1.54 -5.16
C HIS A 33 14.72 -2.69 -5.85
N GLU A 34 14.33 -3.93 -5.56
CA GLU A 34 14.96 -5.13 -6.13
C GLU A 34 14.68 -5.30 -7.63
N LEU A 35 13.55 -4.78 -8.14
CA LEU A 35 13.22 -4.86 -9.56
C LEU A 35 13.97 -3.83 -10.41
N ILE A 36 14.37 -2.68 -9.87
CA ILE A 36 15.03 -1.61 -10.63
C ILE A 36 16.23 -2.12 -11.46
N PRO A 37 17.18 -2.89 -10.90
CA PRO A 37 18.31 -3.41 -11.67
C PRO A 37 17.88 -4.31 -12.84
N VAL A 38 16.82 -5.10 -12.67
CA VAL A 38 16.29 -5.99 -13.72
C VAL A 38 15.62 -5.18 -14.82
N LEU A 39 14.89 -4.13 -14.46
CA LEU A 39 14.18 -3.26 -15.39
C LEU A 39 15.11 -2.38 -16.24
N HIS A 40 16.38 -2.22 -15.85
CA HIS A 40 17.40 -1.58 -16.69
C HIS A 40 17.94 -2.46 -17.82
N GLN A 41 17.71 -3.78 -17.79
CA GLN A 41 18.20 -4.70 -18.82
C GLN A 41 17.52 -4.54 -20.19
N PRO A 42 16.18 -4.48 -20.29
CA PRO A 42 15.52 -4.22 -21.57
C PRO A 42 15.60 -2.73 -21.95
N PRO A 43 15.53 -2.41 -23.27
CA PRO A 43 15.56 -1.01 -23.73
C PRO A 43 14.36 -0.18 -23.25
N HIS A 44 13.25 -0.84 -22.91
CA HIS A 44 12.05 -0.20 -22.40
C HIS A 44 11.42 -1.06 -21.29
N ALA A 45 11.27 -0.48 -20.09
CA ALA A 45 10.58 -1.08 -18.97
C ALA A 45 9.76 -0.03 -18.22
N LYS A 46 8.70 -0.47 -17.53
CA LYS A 46 7.83 0.39 -16.72
C LYS A 46 7.34 -0.38 -15.49
N ILE A 47 7.16 0.34 -14.38
CA ILE A 47 6.41 -0.14 -13.21
C ILE A 47 5.06 0.58 -13.20
N VAL A 48 3.98 -0.16 -12.98
CA VAL A 48 2.64 0.39 -12.81
C VAL A 48 2.11 -0.05 -11.46
N ASN A 49 1.88 0.93 -10.58
CA ASN A 49 1.34 0.67 -9.24
C ASN A 49 -0.16 0.92 -9.18
N ILE A 50 -0.84 0.17 -8.32
CA ILE A 50 -2.29 0.27 -8.13
C ILE A 50 -2.63 0.90 -6.78
N SER A 51 -3.10 2.14 -6.84
CA SER A 51 -3.65 2.86 -5.69
C SER A 51 -5.19 2.71 -5.60
N SER A 52 -5.87 3.59 -4.86
CA SER A 52 -7.32 3.60 -4.64
C SER A 52 -7.86 5.02 -4.66
N GLY A 53 -9.17 5.20 -4.95
CA GLY A 53 -9.84 6.49 -4.74
C GLY A 53 -9.78 6.97 -3.28
N ILE A 54 -9.70 6.04 -2.33
CA ILE A 54 -9.59 6.31 -0.88
C ILE A 54 -8.25 6.99 -0.53
N ALA A 55 -7.25 6.95 -1.41
CA ALA A 55 -6.01 7.72 -1.23
C ALA A 55 -6.24 9.24 -1.25
N ARG A 56 -7.32 9.70 -1.89
CA ARG A 56 -7.58 11.13 -2.14
C ARG A 56 -8.67 11.72 -1.27
N LEU A 57 -9.48 10.89 -0.62
CA LEU A 57 -10.63 11.33 0.16
C LEU A 57 -10.65 10.61 1.51
N PRO A 58 -10.89 11.32 2.63
CA PRO A 58 -11.03 10.69 3.92
C PRO A 58 -12.24 9.76 3.90
N TYR A 59 -12.02 8.50 4.27
CA TYR A 59 -13.06 7.50 4.36
C TYR A 59 -13.08 6.92 5.79
N PRO A 60 -14.08 7.29 6.62
CA PRO A 60 -14.20 6.76 7.97
C PRO A 60 -14.22 5.23 7.97
N GLY A 61 -13.42 4.63 8.83
CA GLY A 61 -13.25 3.17 8.87
C GLY A 61 -12.00 2.67 8.15
N LEU A 62 -11.44 3.41 7.20
CA LEU A 62 -10.31 2.95 6.36
C LEU A 62 -9.04 3.79 6.54
N ALA A 63 -8.81 4.35 7.73
CA ALA A 63 -7.72 5.30 7.98
C ALA A 63 -6.34 4.77 7.54
N VAL A 64 -5.96 3.58 8.02
CA VAL A 64 -4.66 2.97 7.69
C VAL A 64 -4.59 2.58 6.21
N TYR A 65 -5.62 1.90 5.70
CA TYR A 65 -5.65 1.49 4.29
C TYR A 65 -5.53 2.71 3.35
N GLY A 66 -6.31 3.75 3.59
CA GLY A 66 -6.26 5.00 2.82
C GLY A 66 -4.89 5.65 2.86
N ALA A 67 -4.26 5.73 4.04
CA ALA A 67 -2.89 6.23 4.17
C ALA A 67 -1.88 5.39 3.38
N THR A 68 -1.95 4.06 3.45
CA THR A 68 -1.04 3.19 2.68
C THR A 68 -1.25 3.29 1.18
N LYS A 69 -2.46 3.55 0.70
CA LYS A 69 -2.71 3.80 -0.72
C LYS A 69 -2.27 5.20 -1.16
N ALA A 70 -2.37 6.20 -0.28
CA ALA A 70 -1.80 7.52 -0.52
C ALA A 70 -0.27 7.48 -0.66
N PHE A 71 0.42 6.60 0.06
CA PHE A 71 1.87 6.39 -0.10
C PHE A 71 2.26 5.94 -1.53
N VAL A 72 1.39 5.16 -2.18
CA VAL A 72 1.63 4.58 -3.52
C VAL A 72 1.23 5.55 -4.65
N SER A 73 0.46 6.60 -4.35
CA SER A 73 -0.05 7.60 -5.32
C SER A 73 0.96 8.67 -5.65
#